data_AF-A0A3N0YRI9-F1
#
_entry.id   AF-A0A3N0YRI9-F1
#
_cell.length_a   1.000
_cell.length_b   1.000
_cell.length_c   1.000
_cell.angle_alpha   90.00
_cell.angle_beta   90.00
_cell.angle_gamma   90.00
#
_symmetry.space_group_name_H-M   'P 1'
#
loop_
_entity.id
_entity.type
_entity.pdbx_description
1 polymer ?
#
loop_
_entity_poly.entity_id
_entity_poly.type
_entity_poly.pdbx_seq_one_letter_code
_entity_poly.pdbx_strand_id
1 'polypeptide(L)'
;MTAKKCVAKTNHPTTSTQTSIEASLFSASPYPSTSQRHSEITNAVAFHLAKDMCSINTVTNEGFKFLVNTLDKRYVIPSRNYFSKVALPAMYRKRRGEIERDLANIKSSILKVNDDETDLTCTIKTKILSYLDEKYNDPLTQELLDMASALDPRFKLSYVSEDNVAPIHARLTSEMARTAPAAMAVSKCI
;
A
#
# COMPACT_ATOMS: atom_id res chain seq x y z
N MET A 1 -32.38 -74.29 -9.72
CA MET A 1 -30.98 -73.86 -9.51
C MET A 1 -30.45 -73.36 -10.84
N THR A 2 -30.39 -72.03 -11.02
CA THR A 2 -29.86 -71.43 -12.25
C THR A 2 -29.01 -70.24 -11.85
N ALA A 3 -27.71 -70.34 -12.13
CA ALA A 3 -26.67 -69.44 -11.64
C ALA A 3 -26.74 -68.06 -12.31
N LYS A 4 -26.62 -67.01 -11.50
CA LYS A 4 -26.40 -65.62 -11.93
C LYS A 4 -24.95 -65.50 -12.43
N LYS A 5 -24.76 -65.12 -13.70
CA LYS A 5 -23.45 -64.74 -14.24
C LYS A 5 -23.21 -63.26 -13.97
N CYS A 6 -22.24 -62.95 -13.10
CA CYS A 6 -21.73 -61.60 -12.89
C CYS A 6 -20.97 -61.13 -14.13
N VAL A 7 -21.26 -59.92 -14.62
CA VAL A 7 -20.43 -59.20 -15.60
C VAL A 7 -19.65 -58.14 -14.82
N ALA A 8 -18.33 -58.25 -14.86
CA ALA A 8 -17.41 -57.31 -14.23
C ALA A 8 -17.46 -55.95 -14.96
N LYS A 9 -17.64 -54.85 -14.20
CA LYS A 9 -17.39 -53.49 -14.69
C LYS A 9 -15.87 -53.28 -14.73
N THR A 10 -15.31 -53.15 -15.93
CA THR A 10 -13.94 -52.71 -16.14
C THR A 10 -13.85 -51.19 -15.95
N ASN A 11 -13.11 -50.73 -14.94
CA ASN A 11 -12.76 -49.33 -14.74
C ASN A 11 -11.70 -48.95 -15.79
N HIS A 12 -12.07 -48.13 -16.78
CA HIS A 12 -11.10 -47.54 -17.70
C HIS A 12 -10.43 -46.33 -17.03
N PRO A 13 -9.10 -46.15 -17.13
CA PRO A 13 -8.43 -44.93 -16.66
C PRO A 13 -9.00 -43.71 -17.37
N THR A 14 -9.25 -42.66 -16.58
CA THR A 14 -9.70 -41.34 -17.01
C THR A 14 -8.81 -40.82 -18.15
N THR A 15 -9.41 -40.59 -19.30
CA THR A 15 -8.77 -39.99 -20.47
C THR A 15 -8.21 -38.63 -20.07
N SER A 16 -6.88 -38.51 -20.05
CA SER A 16 -6.20 -37.22 -20.04
C SER A 16 -6.54 -36.52 -21.36
N THR A 17 -7.55 -35.66 -21.33
CA THR A 17 -7.90 -34.83 -22.48
C THR A 17 -6.76 -33.86 -22.77
N GLN A 18 -6.21 -33.95 -23.98
CA GLN A 18 -5.18 -33.04 -24.49
C GLN A 18 -5.70 -31.59 -24.43
N THR A 19 -4.93 -30.69 -23.83
CA THR A 19 -5.22 -29.26 -23.84
C THR A 19 -5.17 -28.70 -25.26
N SER A 20 -6.10 -27.81 -25.59
CA SER A 20 -6.10 -27.09 -26.87
C SER A 20 -4.77 -26.36 -27.09
N ILE A 21 -4.38 -26.22 -28.36
CA ILE A 21 -3.25 -25.38 -28.77
C ILE A 21 -3.45 -23.94 -28.26
N GLU A 22 -4.66 -23.40 -28.39
CA GLU A 22 -5.00 -22.07 -27.89
C GLU A 22 -4.85 -21.97 -26.38
N ALA A 23 -5.32 -22.97 -25.63
CA ALA A 23 -5.19 -23.00 -24.18
C ALA A 23 -3.72 -23.08 -23.75
N SER A 24 -2.90 -23.85 -24.47
CA SER A 24 -1.47 -23.98 -24.24
C SER A 24 -0.74 -22.66 -24.52
N LEU A 25 -1.02 -22.02 -25.65
CA LEU A 25 -0.46 -20.72 -26.04
C LEU A 25 -0.86 -19.60 -25.06
N PHE A 26 -2.13 -19.55 -24.66
CA PHE A 26 -2.63 -18.58 -23.71
C PHE A 26 -1.95 -18.77 -22.34
N SER A 27 -1.80 -20.01 -21.88
CA SER A 27 -1.14 -20.32 -20.62
C SER A 27 0.37 -20.03 -20.60
N ALA A 28 1.00 -19.95 -21.77
CA ALA A 28 2.42 -19.65 -21.95
C ALA A 28 2.69 -18.15 -22.07
N SER A 29 1.69 -17.36 -22.45
CA SER A 29 1.85 -15.92 -22.69
C SER A 29 1.70 -15.11 -21.39
N PRO A 30 2.61 -14.17 -21.10
CA PRO A 30 2.46 -13.24 -19.98
C PRO A 30 1.14 -12.45 -20.05
N TYR A 31 0.61 -12.08 -18.88
CA TYR A 31 -0.55 -11.20 -18.83
C TYR A 31 -0.22 -9.82 -19.40
N PRO A 32 -1.11 -9.23 -20.21
CA PRO A 32 -1.04 -7.81 -20.53
C PRO A 32 -1.12 -6.97 -19.25
N SER A 33 -0.38 -5.86 -19.20
CA SER A 33 -0.38 -4.92 -18.07
C SER A 33 -1.76 -4.30 -17.81
N THR A 34 -2.63 -4.28 -18.81
CA THR A 34 -4.02 -3.78 -18.72
C THR A 34 -5.00 -4.83 -18.22
N SER A 35 -4.58 -6.09 -18.09
CA SER A 35 -5.48 -7.15 -17.64
C SER A 35 -5.85 -6.99 -16.17
N GLN A 36 -7.07 -7.38 -15.83
CA GLN A 36 -7.56 -7.37 -14.46
C GLN A 36 -6.64 -8.21 -13.55
N ARG A 37 -6.26 -9.41 -13.98
CA ARG A 37 -5.42 -10.31 -13.19
C ARG A 37 -4.03 -9.73 -12.90
N HIS A 38 -3.40 -9.08 -13.89
CA HIS A 38 -2.13 -8.39 -13.69
C HIS A 38 -2.26 -7.27 -12.64
N SER A 39 -3.34 -6.49 -12.72
CA SER A 39 -3.62 -5.41 -11.77
C SER A 39 -3.87 -5.93 -10.36
N GLU A 40 -4.64 -7.02 -10.21
CA GLU A 40 -4.90 -7.66 -8.92
C GLU A 40 -3.61 -8.11 -8.23
N ILE A 41 -2.75 -8.83 -8.95
CA ILE A 41 -1.47 -9.30 -8.40
C ILE A 41 -0.56 -8.10 -8.08
N THR A 42 -0.50 -7.11 -8.97
CA THR A 42 0.28 -5.88 -8.73
C THR A 42 -0.16 -5.16 -7.46
N ASN A 43 -1.47 -5.02 -7.25
CA ASN A 43 -2.03 -4.41 -6.05
C ASN A 43 -1.76 -5.24 -4.80
N ALA A 44 -1.80 -6.57 -4.89
CA ALA A 44 -1.45 -7.45 -3.78
C ALA A 44 0.03 -7.32 -3.38
N VAL A 45 0.93 -7.25 -4.36
CA VAL A 45 2.36 -6.99 -4.12
C VAL A 45 2.56 -5.61 -3.49
N ALA A 46 1.92 -4.57 -4.02
CA ALA A 46 2.00 -3.23 -3.45
C ALA A 46 1.46 -3.18 -2.01
N PHE A 47 0.38 -3.92 -1.73
CA PHE A 47 -0.17 -4.08 -0.39
C PHE A 47 0.83 -4.76 0.55
N HIS A 48 1.46 -5.86 0.15
CA HIS A 48 2.52 -6.52 0.93
C HIS A 48 3.67 -5.55 1.24
N LEU A 49 4.17 -4.83 0.23
CA LEU A 49 5.24 -3.84 0.43
C LEU A 49 4.88 -2.75 1.45
N ALA A 50 3.65 -2.23 1.37
CA ALA A 50 3.19 -1.18 2.26
C ALA A 50 2.87 -1.70 3.66
N LYS A 51 2.09 -2.78 3.74
CA LYS A 51 1.54 -3.33 5.00
C LYS A 51 2.61 -3.95 5.87
N ASP A 52 3.58 -4.63 5.24
CA ASP A 52 4.67 -5.34 5.93
C ASP A 52 5.96 -4.51 5.94
N MET A 53 5.88 -3.22 5.60
CA MET A 53 7.00 -2.26 5.63
C MET A 53 8.24 -2.74 4.86
N CYS A 54 8.02 -3.55 3.83
CA CYS A 54 9.10 -4.13 3.07
C CYS A 54 9.77 -3.07 2.19
N SER A 55 11.09 -3.20 2.02
CA SER A 55 11.82 -2.38 1.07
C SER A 55 11.25 -2.53 -0.33
N ILE A 56 11.18 -1.43 -1.09
CA ILE A 56 10.76 -1.47 -2.51
C ILE A 56 11.75 -2.34 -3.32
N ASN A 57 12.97 -2.58 -2.83
CA ASN A 57 13.91 -3.50 -3.48
C ASN A 57 13.43 -4.97 -3.45
N THR A 58 12.46 -5.33 -2.62
CA THR A 58 11.91 -6.69 -2.56
C THR A 58 11.46 -7.20 -3.93
N VAL A 59 10.85 -6.35 -4.78
CA VAL A 59 10.39 -6.77 -6.12
C VAL A 59 11.54 -7.09 -7.09
N THR A 60 12.76 -6.66 -6.76
CA THR A 60 13.97 -6.97 -7.55
C THR A 60 14.75 -8.15 -7.01
N ASN A 61 14.44 -8.64 -5.81
CA ASN A 61 15.16 -9.74 -5.18
C ASN A 61 14.84 -11.08 -5.88
N GLU A 62 15.87 -11.88 -6.17
CA GLU A 62 15.73 -13.15 -6.89
C GLU A 62 14.79 -14.14 -6.18
N GLY A 63 14.87 -14.25 -4.85
CA GLY A 63 13.97 -15.12 -4.07
C GLY A 63 12.50 -14.71 -4.18
N PHE A 64 12.21 -13.41 -4.21
CA PHE A 64 10.84 -12.92 -4.38
C PHE A 64 10.33 -13.15 -5.81
N LYS A 65 11.18 -12.92 -6.82
CA LYS A 65 10.85 -13.25 -8.22
C LYS A 65 10.54 -14.74 -8.39
N PHE A 66 11.35 -15.61 -7.78
CA PHE A 66 11.14 -17.05 -7.80
C PHE A 66 9.81 -17.44 -7.16
N LEU A 67 9.49 -16.88 -5.99
CA LEU A 67 8.21 -17.10 -5.31
C LEU A 67 7.03 -16.70 -6.20
N VAL A 68 7.03 -15.47 -6.72
CA VAL A 68 5.93 -14.95 -7.52
C VAL A 68 5.77 -15.73 -8.83
N ASN A 69 6.86 -16.09 -9.50
CA ASN A 69 6.82 -16.91 -10.71
C ASN A 69 6.29 -18.32 -10.44
N THR A 70 6.59 -18.89 -9.27
CA THR A 70 6.05 -20.19 -8.85
C THR A 70 4.55 -20.12 -8.57
N LEU A 71 4.08 -19.02 -7.98
CA LEU A 71 2.66 -18.81 -7.70
C LEU A 71 1.85 -18.49 -8.97
N ASP A 72 2.38 -17.67 -9.88
CA ASP A 72 1.75 -17.35 -11.16
C ASP A 72 2.80 -17.02 -12.23
N LYS A 73 3.14 -18.03 -13.04
CA LYS A 73 4.15 -17.95 -14.11
C LYS A 73 3.85 -16.91 -15.21
N ARG A 74 2.59 -16.49 -15.35
CA ARG A 74 2.18 -15.53 -16.40
C ARG A 74 2.30 -14.09 -15.93
N TYR A 75 2.50 -13.86 -14.65
CA TYR A 75 2.64 -12.52 -14.10
C TYR A 75 4.08 -12.03 -14.19
N VAL A 76 4.27 -10.90 -14.86
CA VAL A 76 5.55 -10.19 -14.91
C VAL A 76 5.51 -9.06 -13.90
N ILE A 77 6.40 -9.13 -12.90
CA ILE A 77 6.50 -8.15 -11.84
C ILE A 77 6.91 -6.79 -12.43
N PRO A 78 6.15 -5.71 -12.19
CA PRO A 78 6.54 -4.36 -12.60
C PRO A 78 7.84 -3.89 -11.96
N SER A 79 8.48 -2.89 -12.58
CA SER A 79 9.74 -2.34 -12.07
C SER A 79 9.58 -1.72 -10.68
N ARG A 80 10.68 -1.69 -9.91
CA ARG A 80 10.79 -0.94 -8.65
C ARG A 80 10.29 0.50 -8.78
N ASN A 81 10.60 1.16 -9.91
CA ASN A 81 10.17 2.54 -10.18
C ASN A 81 8.65 2.65 -10.33
N TYR A 82 8.00 1.66 -10.95
CA TYR A 82 6.54 1.61 -11.04
C TYR A 82 5.92 1.51 -9.64
N PHE A 83 6.42 0.61 -8.78
CA PHE A 83 5.92 0.51 -7.40
C PHE A 83 6.15 1.81 -6.61
N SER A 84 7.33 2.40 -6.72
CA SER A 84 7.69 3.62 -6.00
C SER A 84 6.91 4.86 -6.45
N LYS A 85 6.67 5.03 -7.75
CA LYS A 85 6.10 6.27 -8.32
C LYS A 85 4.61 6.17 -8.66
N VAL A 86 4.07 4.96 -8.80
CA VAL A 86 2.69 4.74 -9.25
C VAL A 86 1.89 3.96 -8.22
N ALA A 87 2.24 2.69 -7.98
CA ALA A 87 1.38 1.80 -7.20
C ALA A 87 1.27 2.22 -5.72
N LEU A 88 2.40 2.44 -5.04
CA LEU A 88 2.39 2.83 -3.63
C LEU A 88 1.77 4.22 -3.41
N PRO A 89 2.14 5.29 -4.16
CA PRO A 89 1.47 6.58 -4.01
C PRO A 89 -0.04 6.53 -4.28
N ALA A 90 -0.50 5.73 -5.24
CA ALA A 90 -1.93 5.55 -5.49
C ALA A 90 -2.62 4.88 -4.30
N MET A 91 -2.04 3.82 -3.73
CA MET A 91 -2.58 3.16 -2.54
C MET A 91 -2.67 4.09 -1.32
N TYR A 92 -1.62 4.88 -1.05
CA TYR A 92 -1.63 5.83 0.06
C TYR A 92 -2.69 6.93 -0.14
N ARG A 93 -2.78 7.50 -1.34
CA ARG A 93 -3.81 8.51 -1.65
C ARG A 93 -5.22 7.97 -1.48
N LYS A 94 -5.47 6.73 -1.94
CA LYS A 94 -6.77 6.08 -1.74
C LYS A 94 -7.10 5.95 -0.26
N ARG A 95 -6.17 5.39 0.54
CA ARG A 95 -6.41 5.19 1.98
C ARG A 95 -6.56 6.50 2.73
N ARG A 96 -5.76 7.51 2.39
CA ARG A 96 -5.86 8.85 2.97
C ARG A 96 -7.22 9.46 2.68
N GLY A 97 -7.68 9.43 1.43
CA GLY A 97 -9.00 9.95 1.05
C GLY A 97 -10.16 9.22 1.74
N GLU A 98 -10.04 7.93 2.04
CA GLU A 98 -11.01 7.21 2.88
C GLU A 98 -11.02 7.78 4.30
N ILE A 99 -9.86 7.92 4.93
CA ILE A 99 -9.73 8.46 6.29
C ILE A 99 -10.22 9.92 6.37
N GLU A 100 -9.89 10.75 5.38
CA GLU A 100 -10.33 12.15 5.31
C GLU A 100 -11.85 12.25 5.26
N ARG A 101 -12.53 11.39 4.48
CA ARG A 101 -14.00 11.35 4.43
C ARG A 101 -14.60 10.91 5.75
N ASP A 102 -14.03 9.89 6.38
CA ASP A 102 -14.52 9.38 7.67
C ASP A 102 -14.37 10.46 8.75
N LEU A 103 -13.21 11.14 8.81
CA LEU A 103 -12.97 12.25 9.74
C LEU A 103 -13.89 13.44 9.47
N ALA A 104 -14.08 13.82 8.21
CA ALA A 104 -14.99 14.89 7.85
C ALA A 104 -16.43 14.56 8.30
N ASN A 105 -16.91 13.35 8.05
CA ASN A 105 -18.23 12.89 8.49
C ASN A 105 -18.38 12.91 10.02
N ILE A 106 -17.35 12.46 10.76
CA ILE A 106 -17.36 12.54 12.22
C ILE A 106 -17.53 13.99 12.68
N LYS A 107 -16.74 14.92 12.13
CA LYS A 107 -16.79 16.34 12.54
C LYS A 107 -18.07 17.05 12.10
N SER A 108 -18.51 16.85 10.86
CA SER A 108 -19.59 17.63 10.24
C SER A 108 -20.99 17.05 10.42
N SER A 109 -21.10 15.77 10.78
CA SER A 109 -22.38 15.07 10.93
C SER A 109 -22.55 14.50 12.33
N ILE A 110 -21.62 13.64 12.77
CA ILE A 110 -21.77 12.89 14.03
C ILE A 110 -21.60 13.80 15.26
N LEU A 111 -20.56 14.63 15.27
CA LEU A 111 -20.23 15.54 16.38
C LEU A 111 -20.77 16.95 16.19
N LYS A 112 -21.51 17.21 15.11
CA LYS A 112 -22.15 18.51 14.92
C LYS A 112 -23.22 18.70 15.98
N VAL A 113 -23.11 19.81 16.70
CA VAL A 113 -24.13 20.26 17.66
C VAL A 113 -25.32 20.81 16.88
N ASN A 114 -26.51 20.34 17.21
CA ASN A 114 -27.76 20.82 16.61
C ASN A 114 -28.65 21.47 17.68
N ASP A 115 -29.49 22.41 17.26
CA ASP A 115 -30.32 23.23 18.15
C ASP A 115 -31.47 22.43 18.81
N ASP A 116 -31.80 21.25 18.28
CA ASP A 116 -32.84 20.34 18.78
C ASP A 116 -32.34 19.32 19.82
N GLU A 117 -31.05 19.33 20.14
CA GLU A 117 -30.44 18.38 21.08
C GLU A 117 -30.50 18.85 22.54
N THR A 118 -30.43 17.88 23.46
CA THR A 118 -30.34 18.19 24.89
C THR A 118 -29.01 18.87 25.23
N ASP A 119 -29.01 19.72 26.25
CA ASP A 119 -27.80 20.40 26.75
C ASP A 119 -26.65 19.43 27.07
N LEU A 120 -26.97 18.25 27.61
CA LEU A 120 -25.99 17.19 27.86
C LEU A 120 -25.34 16.70 26.57
N THR A 121 -26.12 16.45 25.51
CA THR A 121 -25.61 16.01 24.20
C THR A 121 -24.71 17.08 23.57
N CYS A 122 -25.15 18.34 23.57
CA CYS A 122 -24.38 19.47 23.07
C CYS A 122 -23.04 19.59 23.81
N THR A 123 -23.07 19.46 25.14
CA THR A 123 -21.88 19.50 25.99
C THR A 123 -20.92 18.36 25.69
N ILE A 124 -21.41 17.12 25.55
CA ILE A 124 -20.59 15.95 25.23
C ILE A 124 -19.93 16.11 23.86
N LYS A 125 -20.71 16.43 22.83
CA LYS A 125 -20.20 16.62 21.46
C LYS A 125 -19.13 17.71 21.40
N THR A 126 -19.39 18.85 22.03
CA THR A 126 -18.46 19.98 22.08
C THR A 126 -17.15 19.59 22.76
N LYS A 127 -17.21 18.90 23.91
CA LYS A 127 -16.00 18.45 24.63
C LYS A 127 -15.19 17.42 23.85
N ILE A 128 -15.84 16.51 23.13
CA ILE A 128 -15.14 15.54 22.28
C ILE A 128 -14.45 16.28 21.13
N LEU A 129 -15.16 17.19 20.46
CA LEU A 129 -14.61 17.94 19.33
C LEU A 129 -13.43 18.82 19.77
N SER A 130 -13.57 19.54 20.89
CA SER A 130 -12.49 20.36 21.44
C SER A 130 -11.27 19.53 21.81
N TYR A 131 -11.46 18.38 22.48
CA TYR A 131 -10.35 17.48 22.82
C TYR A 131 -9.61 16.99 21.57
N LEU A 132 -10.33 16.62 20.51
CA LEU A 132 -9.69 16.18 19.26
C LEU A 132 -8.91 17.31 18.59
N ASP A 133 -9.46 18.51 18.52
CA ASP A 133 -8.76 19.63 17.91
C ASP A 133 -7.54 20.06 18.73
N GLU A 134 -7.63 20.08 20.07
CA GLU A 134 -6.49 20.35 20.96
C GLU A 134 -5.40 19.28 20.83
N LYS A 135 -5.77 18.00 20.73
CA LYS A 135 -4.83 16.87 20.72
C LYS A 135 -4.05 16.73 19.41
N TYR A 136 -4.67 17.09 18.28
CA TYR A 136 -4.11 16.80 16.96
C TYR A 136 -3.71 18.04 16.16
N ASN A 137 -4.21 19.23 16.52
CA ASN A 137 -3.78 20.49 15.88
C ASN A 137 -2.68 21.20 16.67
N ASP A 138 -2.12 20.58 17.72
CA ASP A 138 -1.03 21.22 18.46
C ASP A 138 0.23 21.38 17.60
N PRO A 139 0.94 22.52 17.68
CA PRO A 139 2.07 22.80 16.80
C PRO A 139 3.22 21.79 16.92
N LEU A 140 3.46 21.23 18.11
CA LEU A 140 4.57 20.30 18.34
C LEU A 140 4.29 18.94 17.68
N THR A 141 3.06 18.44 17.76
CA THR A 141 2.63 17.23 17.06
C THR A 141 2.67 17.43 15.56
N GLN A 142 2.19 18.57 15.04
CA GLN A 142 2.26 18.87 13.61
C GLN A 142 3.71 18.91 13.11
N GLU A 143 4.60 19.60 13.83
CA GLU A 143 6.03 19.64 13.49
C GLU A 143 6.68 18.25 13.54
N LEU A 144 6.37 17.45 14.56
CA LEU A 144 6.87 16.08 14.70
C LEU A 144 6.42 15.21 13.51
N LEU A 145 5.15 15.31 13.11
CA LEU A 145 4.59 14.55 11.99
C LEU A 145 5.18 15.00 10.65
N ASP A 146 5.38 16.31 10.46
CA ASP A 146 6.00 16.87 9.26
C ASP A 146 7.45 16.37 9.11
N MET A 147 8.23 16.39 10.20
CA MET A 147 9.58 15.85 10.21
C MET A 147 9.62 14.33 9.98
N ALA A 148 8.77 13.57 10.67
CA ALA A 148 8.71 12.12 10.51
C ALA A 148 8.35 11.72 9.08
N SER A 149 7.42 12.45 8.45
CA SER A 149 7.04 12.26 7.06
C SER A 149 8.19 12.57 6.10
N ALA A 150 8.91 13.68 6.34
CA ALA A 150 10.06 14.07 5.54
C ALA A 150 11.21 13.02 5.59
N LEU A 151 11.42 12.40 6.75
CA LEU A 151 12.46 11.39 6.97
C LEU A 151 12.14 10.03 6.35
N ASP A 152 10.86 9.65 6.21
CA ASP A 152 10.50 8.39 5.55
C ASP A 152 10.67 8.52 4.03
N PRO A 153 11.58 7.74 3.39
CA PRO A 153 11.84 7.84 1.95
C PRO A 153 10.62 7.60 1.05
N ARG A 154 9.58 6.94 1.56
CA ARG A 154 8.33 6.66 0.83
C ARG A 154 7.40 7.86 0.81
N PHE A 155 7.41 8.66 1.87
CA PHE A 155 6.53 9.81 2.04
C PHE A 155 7.20 11.10 1.60
N LYS A 156 8.46 11.30 2.01
CA LYS A 156 9.22 12.53 1.74
C LYS A 156 8.39 13.74 2.19
N LEU A 157 8.49 14.84 1.46
CA LEU A 157 7.72 16.06 1.72
C LEU A 157 6.31 16.03 1.09
N SER A 158 5.82 14.87 0.62
CA SER A 158 4.56 14.79 -0.15
C SER A 158 3.28 15.03 0.68
N TYR A 159 3.42 15.08 2.00
CA TYR A 159 2.30 15.22 2.95
C TYR A 159 2.47 16.41 3.90
N VAL A 160 3.57 17.16 3.75
CA VAL A 160 3.83 18.40 4.49
C VAL A 160 3.09 19.53 3.76
N SER A 161 2.48 20.46 4.49
CA SER A 161 1.85 21.64 3.88
C SER A 161 2.90 22.46 3.11
N GLU A 162 2.50 23.08 2.00
CA GLU A 162 3.43 23.83 1.14
C GLU A 162 4.21 24.90 1.92
N ASP A 163 3.54 25.56 2.88
CA ASP A 163 4.13 26.56 3.77
C ASP A 163 5.21 25.99 4.70
N ASN A 164 5.09 24.73 5.08
CA ASN A 164 6.01 24.06 6.02
C ASN A 164 7.15 23.31 5.31
N VAL A 165 7.08 23.08 3.99
CA VAL A 165 8.10 22.34 3.24
C VAL A 165 9.48 22.98 3.39
N ALA A 166 9.60 24.28 3.18
CA ALA A 166 10.88 24.99 3.24
C ALA A 166 11.49 25.03 4.66
N PRO A 167 10.73 25.38 5.72
CA PRO A 167 11.21 25.29 7.11
C PRO A 167 11.72 23.90 7.49
N ILE A 168 10.95 22.85 7.17
CA ILE A 168 11.30 21.47 7.51
C ILE A 168 12.56 21.02 6.76
N HIS A 169 12.68 21.36 5.47
CA HIS A 169 13.87 21.05 4.69
C HIS A 169 15.12 21.77 5.23
N ALA A 170 15.00 23.05 5.59
CA ALA A 170 16.09 23.82 6.18
C ALA A 170 16.54 23.21 7.52
N ARG A 171 15.59 22.85 8.39
CA ARG A 171 15.86 22.19 9.67
C ARG A 171 16.57 20.86 9.48
N LEU A 172 16.09 20.01 8.56
CA LEU A 172 16.71 18.72 8.25
C LEU A 172 18.15 18.89 7.75
N THR A 173 18.38 19.84 6.84
CA THR A 173 19.71 20.14 6.31
C THR A 173 20.66 20.61 7.40
N SER A 174 20.19 21.48 8.31
CA SER A 174 20.97 21.95 9.45
C SER A 174 21.34 20.82 10.41
N GLU A 175 20.39 19.95 10.78
CA GLU A 175 20.66 18.82 11.67
C GLU A 175 21.60 17.79 11.05
N MET A 176 21.48 17.52 9.75
CA MET A 176 22.42 16.67 9.01
C MET A 176 23.84 17.26 9.00
N ALA A 177 23.97 18.59 8.82
CA ALA A 177 25.27 19.26 8.89
C ALA A 177 25.89 19.21 10.29
N ARG A 178 25.07 19.25 11.35
CA ARG A 178 25.52 19.14 12.74
C ARG A 178 25.98 17.74 13.13
N THR A 179 25.35 16.71 12.57
CA THR A 179 25.64 15.30 12.86
C THR A 179 26.69 14.71 11.92
N ALA A 180 27.06 15.40 10.84
CA ALA A 180 28.16 14.99 9.99
C ALA A 180 29.49 14.98 10.79
N PRO A 181 30.20 13.84 10.84
CA PRO A 181 31.55 13.84 11.41
C PRO A 181 32.44 14.77 10.58
N ALA A 182 33.39 15.46 11.22
CA ALA A 182 34.34 16.37 10.59
C ALA A 182 35.25 15.74 9.50
N ALA A 183 35.01 14.49 9.11
CA ALA A 183 35.80 13.72 8.16
C ALA A 183 34.92 13.03 7.11
N MET A 184 34.26 13.79 6.23
CA MET A 184 33.80 13.29 4.93
C MET A 184 34.03 14.28 3.77
N ALA A 185 35.09 15.08 3.88
CA ALA A 185 35.71 15.72 2.72
C ALA A 185 36.70 14.74 2.06
N VAL A 186 36.22 13.62 1.48
CA VAL A 186 37.01 12.85 0.51
C VAL A 186 36.12 12.32 -0.61
N SER A 187 36.51 12.69 -1.83
CA SER A 187 36.13 12.16 -3.15
C SER A 187 34.69 12.34 -3.62
N LYS A 188 34.47 13.54 -4.14
CA LYS A 188 33.71 13.76 -5.38
C LYS A 188 34.62 13.35 -6.56
N CYS A 189 34.51 12.13 -7.08
CA CYS A 189 34.95 11.79 -8.44
C CYS A 189 34.52 10.37 -8.88
N ILE A 190 34.00 10.32 -10.12
CA ILE A 190 33.60 9.18 -10.98
C ILE A 190 32.23 8.59 -10.71
#